data_AF-A0A5N8HG48-F1
#
_entry.id   AF-A0A5N8HG48-F1
#
_cell.length_a   1.000
_cell.length_b   1.000
_cell.length_c   1.000
_cell.angle_alpha   90.00
_cell.angle_beta   90.00
_cell.angle_gamma   90.00
#
_symmetry.space_group_name_H-M   'P 1'
#
loop_
_entity.id
_entity.type
_entity.pdbx_description
1 polymer ?
#
loop_
_entity_poly.entity_id
_entity_poly.type
_entity_poly.pdbx_seq_one_letter_code
_entity_poly.pdbx_strand_id
1 'polypeptide(L)' 'SNAVVIQYQDKPYVRLNGGDWVPYPQ' A
#
# COMPACT_ATOMS: atom_id res chain seq x y z
N SER A 1 7.69 5.86 10.98
CA SER A 1 7.85 5.89 9.51
C SER A 1 7.71 4.46 9.04
N ASN A 2 6.47 4.04 8.81
CA ASN A 2 6.14 2.65 8.55
C ASN A 2 5.27 2.58 7.30
N ALA A 3 5.77 1.90 6.27
CA ALA A 3 5.04 1.59 5.06
C ALA A 3 4.84 0.07 5.01
N VAL A 4 3.62 -0.37 4.74
CA VAL A 4 3.31 -1.79 4.49
C VAL A 4 2.81 -1.89 3.07
N VAL A 5 3.41 -2.79 2.28
CA VAL A 5 3.02 -3.07 0.90
C VAL A 5 2.36 -4.43 0.84
N ILE A 6 1.21 -4.51 0.17
CA ILE A 6 0.48 -5.77 -0.09
C ILE A 6 0.13 -5.87 -1.57
N GLN A 7 -0.14 -7.09 -2.03
CA GLN A 7 -0.74 -7.34 -3.33
C GLN A 7 -2.20 -7.76 -3.12
N TYR A 8 -3.12 -7.04 -3.76
CA TYR A 8 -4.56 -7.29 -3.67
C TYR A 8 -5.16 -7.22 -5.07
N GLN A 9 -5.86 -8.29 -5.48
CA GLN A 9 -6.42 -8.40 -6.83
C GLN A 9 -5.39 -8.07 -7.93
N ASP A 10 -4.19 -8.64 -7.81
CA ASP A 10 -3.04 -8.44 -8.69
C ASP A 10 -2.46 -7.00 -8.73
N LYS A 11 -2.97 -6.07 -7.92
CA LYS A 11 -2.47 -4.69 -7.82
C LYS A 11 -1.73 -4.44 -6.51
N PRO A 12 -0.56 -3.77 -6.54
CA PRO A 12 0.16 -3.42 -5.33
C PRO A 12 -0.50 -2.22 -4.64
N TYR A 13 -0.66 -2.31 -3.32
CA TYR A 13 -1.15 -1.23 -2.47
C TYR A 13 -0.17 -0.96 -1.34
N VAL A 14 -0.10 0.30 -0.92
CA VAL A 14 0.73 0.74 0.21
C VAL A 14 -0.13 1.44 1.25
N ARG A 15 0.13 1.13 2.52
CA ARG A 15 -0.42 1.83 3.67
C ARG A 15 0.69 2.61 4.37
N LEU A 16 0.51 3.91 4.50
CA LEU A 16 1.50 4.80 5.11
C LEU A 16 1.06 5.16 6.54
N ASN A 17 1.91 4.84 7.52
CA ASN A 17 1.73 5.16 8.95
C ASN A 17 0.34 4.77 9.52
N GLY A 18 -0.26 3.69 9.01
CA GLY A 18 -1.56 3.20 9.46
C GLY A 18 -2.79 3.93 8.89
N GLY A 19 -2.60 4.85 7.94
CA GLY A 19 -3.70 5.51 7.23
C GLY A 19 -4.37 4.61 6.18
N ASP A 20 -4.93 5.23 5.14
CA ASP A 20 -5.62 4.50 4.09
C ASP A 20 -4.67 3.73 3.16
N TRP A 21 -5.25 2.73 2.48
CA TRP A 21 -4.58 2.02 1.40
C TRP A 21 -4.63 2.85 0.12
N VAL A 22 -3.47 3.14 -0.45
CA VAL A 22 -3.34 3.80 -1.74
C VAL A 22 -2.63 2.88 -2.73
N PRO A 23 -2.96 2.94 -4.04
CA PRO A 23 -2.23 2.20 -5.05
C PRO A 23 -0.73 2.54 -5.01
N TYR A 24 0.14 1.54 -5.14
CA TYR A 24 1.58 1.78 -5.18
C TYR A 24 1.97 2.28 -6.59
N PRO A 25 2.61 3.45 -6.71
CA PRO A 25 3.10 3.94 -8.00
C PRO A 25 4.22 3.01 -8.49
N GLN A 26 4.13 2.58 -9.75
CA GLN A 26 5.20 1.83 -10.42
C GLN A 26 6.31 2.76 -10.89
#